data_AF-A0A9X6BDP7-F1
#
_entry.id   AF-A0A9X6BDP7-F1
#
_cell.length_a   1.000
_cell.length_b   1.000
_cell.length_c   1.000
_cell.angle_alpha   90.00
_cell.angle_beta   90.00
_cell.angle_gamma   90.00
#
_symmetry.space_group_name_H-M   'P 1'
#
loop_
_entity.id
_entity.type
_entity.pdbx_description
1 polymer ?
#
loop_
_entity_poly.entity_id
_entity_poly.type
_entity_poly.pdbx_seq_one_letter_code
_entity_poly.pdbx_strand_id
1 'polypeptide(L)'
;MSQSSALDSFLDKWATRWPEWSVAEPFVPEPQRRLAVAWFALLQEWEDIMNIAGDPLPADAKLAWWQQELRDWSSQRSRHPLGRVLEPVRAPWSQLADALPAMQAARVQPQSLQHALGALRTFAEAVVAVEAVLFARARPGDATAVAVQWLDARQRVAGDGAAPGDIATPAWRSQLLQAWPRKVALARPHRVWSRLARLRLQRELAGKPAYPPPMQQLWHCWRAASGAD
;
A
#
# COMPACT_ATOMS: atom_id res chain seq x y z
N MET A 1 -13.58 24.46 -11.18
CA MET A 1 -12.26 24.60 -10.51
C MET A 1 -12.16 23.78 -9.21
N SER A 2 -13.20 23.66 -8.37
CA SER A 2 -13.17 22.93 -7.07
C SER A 2 -12.94 21.40 -7.14
N GLN A 3 -13.26 20.77 -8.27
CA GLN A 3 -13.15 19.31 -8.37
C GLN A 3 -11.74 18.82 -8.69
N SER A 4 -10.96 19.56 -9.50
CA SER A 4 -9.54 19.24 -9.76
C SER A 4 -8.73 19.34 -8.46
N SER A 5 -8.94 20.42 -7.70
CA SER A 5 -8.25 20.64 -6.43
C SER A 5 -8.47 19.52 -5.41
N ALA A 6 -9.63 18.86 -5.44
CA ALA A 6 -9.89 17.72 -4.55
C ALA A 6 -9.06 16.49 -4.91
N LEU A 7 -8.89 16.17 -6.21
CA LEU A 7 -8.02 15.08 -6.64
C LEU A 7 -6.56 15.40 -6.33
N ASP A 8 -6.12 16.61 -6.68
CA ASP A 8 -4.73 17.05 -6.49
C ASP A 8 -4.32 16.98 -5.02
N SER A 9 -5.23 17.32 -4.09
CA SER A 9 -4.99 17.17 -2.65
C SER A 9 -4.65 15.73 -2.21
N PHE A 10 -5.26 14.70 -2.80
CA PHE A 10 -4.90 13.30 -2.48
C PHE A 10 -3.53 12.92 -3.05
N LEU A 11 -3.21 13.38 -4.26
CA LEU A 11 -1.93 13.11 -4.90
C LEU A 11 -0.77 13.82 -4.18
N ASP A 12 -0.99 15.06 -3.75
CA ASP A 12 -0.02 15.84 -2.97
C ASP A 12 0.19 15.25 -1.57
N LYS A 13 -0.88 14.77 -0.93
CA LYS A 13 -0.80 14.05 0.36
C LYS A 13 0.07 12.80 0.22
N TRP A 14 -0.11 12.04 -0.87
CA TRP A 14 0.75 10.89 -1.18
C TRP A 14 2.21 11.29 -1.39
N ALA A 15 2.47 12.30 -2.24
CA ALA A 15 3.81 12.77 -2.53
C ALA A 15 4.54 13.26 -1.27
N THR A 16 3.82 13.87 -0.33
CA THR A 16 4.36 14.30 0.97
C THR A 16 4.81 13.11 1.83
N ARG A 17 4.08 11.99 1.83
CA ARG A 17 4.46 10.77 2.58
C ARG A 17 5.60 9.99 1.90
N TRP A 18 5.72 10.12 0.58
CA TRP A 18 6.72 9.44 -0.24
C TRP A 18 7.53 10.44 -1.08
N PRO A 19 8.39 11.27 -0.46
CA PRO A 19 9.20 12.25 -1.19
C PRO A 19 10.17 11.58 -2.20
N GLU A 20 10.60 10.35 -1.94
CA GLU A 20 11.39 9.53 -2.87
C GLU A 20 10.63 9.19 -4.16
N TRP A 21 9.29 9.36 -4.19
CA TRP A 21 8.50 9.08 -5.38
C TRP A 21 8.89 9.99 -6.56
N SER A 22 9.37 11.21 -6.30
CA SER A 22 9.93 12.09 -7.34
C SER A 22 11.11 11.46 -8.10
N VAL A 23 11.90 10.61 -7.43
CA VAL A 23 13.00 9.84 -8.03
C VAL A 23 12.49 8.52 -8.63
N ALA A 24 11.41 7.97 -8.07
CA ALA A 24 10.85 6.67 -8.44
C ALA A 24 9.94 6.72 -9.67
N GLU A 25 9.17 7.78 -9.84
CA GLU A 25 8.15 7.94 -10.88
C GLU A 25 8.69 7.78 -12.31
N PRO A 26 9.89 8.28 -12.68
CA PRO A 26 10.46 8.05 -14.00
C PRO A 26 10.63 6.57 -14.35
N PHE A 27 10.70 5.69 -13.35
CA PHE A 27 10.79 4.24 -13.54
C PHE A 27 9.43 3.57 -13.74
N VAL A 28 8.32 4.31 -13.73
CA VAL A 28 6.98 3.87 -14.11
C VAL A 28 6.69 4.32 -15.56
N PRO A 29 6.10 3.45 -16.42
CA PRO A 29 5.69 3.86 -17.77
C PRO A 29 4.83 5.12 -17.73
N GLU A 30 5.12 6.09 -18.59
CA GLU A 30 4.47 7.40 -18.56
C GLU A 30 2.93 7.35 -18.54
N PRO A 31 2.26 6.50 -19.35
CA PRO A 31 0.79 6.38 -19.31
C PRO A 31 0.23 5.87 -17.97
N GLN A 32 1.06 5.20 -17.16
CA GLN A 32 0.67 4.61 -15.88
C GLN A 32 0.98 5.50 -14.68
N ARG A 33 1.77 6.58 -14.82
CA ARG A 33 2.25 7.38 -13.67
C ARG A 33 1.11 7.98 -12.85
N ARG A 34 0.20 8.69 -13.51
CA ARG A 34 -0.97 9.30 -12.84
C ARG A 34 -1.89 8.24 -12.23
N LEU A 35 -2.08 7.12 -12.93
CA LEU A 35 -2.88 5.99 -12.43
C LEU A 35 -2.24 5.38 -11.18
N ALA A 36 -0.93 5.21 -11.16
CA ALA A 36 -0.18 4.69 -10.03
C ALA A 36 -0.28 5.59 -8.80
N VAL A 37 -0.10 6.91 -8.96
CA VAL A 37 -0.23 7.85 -7.84
C VAL A 37 -1.66 7.88 -7.29
N ALA A 38 -2.68 7.86 -8.15
CA ALA A 38 -4.08 7.78 -7.70
C ALA A 38 -4.36 6.47 -6.96
N TRP A 39 -3.84 5.34 -7.45
CA TRP A 39 -3.95 4.04 -6.79
C TRP A 39 -3.25 4.03 -5.42
N PHE A 40 -2.05 4.56 -5.31
CA PHE A 40 -1.34 4.62 -4.03
C PHE A 40 -1.96 5.60 -3.05
N ALA A 41 -2.51 6.72 -3.52
CA ALA A 41 -3.29 7.62 -2.68
C ALA A 41 -4.54 6.92 -2.11
N LEU A 42 -5.21 6.06 -2.89
CA LEU A 42 -6.32 5.23 -2.39
C LEU A 42 -5.85 4.27 -1.29
N LEU A 43 -4.77 3.52 -1.53
CA LEU A 43 -4.19 2.61 -0.53
C LEU A 43 -3.79 3.36 0.75
N GLN A 44 -3.25 4.57 0.62
CA GLN A 44 -2.88 5.41 1.74
C GLN A 44 -4.08 5.84 2.60
N GLU A 45 -5.24 6.11 1.99
CA GLU A 45 -6.46 6.42 2.76
C GLU A 45 -6.90 5.26 3.64
N TRP A 46 -6.68 4.01 3.20
CA TRP A 46 -6.99 2.83 3.99
C TRP A 46 -5.90 2.52 5.02
N GLU A 47 -4.63 2.82 4.73
CA GLU A 47 -3.55 2.80 5.72
C GLU A 47 -3.84 3.78 6.87
N ASP A 48 -4.37 4.97 6.58
CA ASP A 48 -4.77 5.96 7.58
C ASP A 48 -5.95 5.46 8.42
N ILE A 49 -6.91 4.77 7.82
CA ILE A 49 -8.05 4.16 8.53
C ILE A 49 -7.58 3.01 9.43
N MET A 50 -6.65 2.17 8.96
CA MET A 50 -6.07 1.08 9.74
C MET A 50 -5.32 1.62 10.96
N ASN A 51 -4.65 2.77 10.82
CA ASN A 51 -3.80 3.37 11.85
C ASN A 51 -4.46 4.53 12.61
N ILE A 52 -5.79 4.55 12.69
CA ILE A 52 -6.52 5.56 13.47
C ILE A 52 -6.07 5.56 14.95
N ALA A 53 -5.93 6.75 15.53
CA ALA A 53 -5.68 6.92 16.96
C ALA A 53 -7.00 7.14 17.71
N GLY A 54 -7.16 6.52 18.88
CA GLY A 54 -8.36 6.68 19.73
C GLY A 54 -9.53 5.84 19.26
N ASP A 55 -10.73 6.42 19.27
CA ASP A 55 -11.99 5.73 18.94
C ASP A 55 -12.00 5.27 17.46
N PRO A 56 -12.15 3.95 17.19
CA PRO A 56 -12.18 3.44 15.82
C PRO A 56 -13.50 3.69 15.09
N LEU A 57 -14.60 4.04 15.76
CA LEU A 57 -15.94 4.14 15.14
C LEU A 57 -15.99 5.09 13.92
N PRO A 58 -15.40 6.31 13.94
CA PRO A 58 -15.38 7.17 12.76
C PRO A 58 -14.59 6.57 11.60
N ALA A 59 -13.49 5.87 11.89
CA ALA A 59 -12.67 5.21 10.87
C ALA A 59 -13.41 4.00 10.28
N ASP A 60 -14.18 3.28 11.08
CA ASP A 60 -15.01 2.16 10.64
C ASP A 60 -16.16 2.60 9.75
N ALA A 61 -16.82 3.71 10.09
CA ALA A 61 -17.82 4.33 9.22
C ALA A 61 -17.20 4.78 7.88
N LYS A 62 -16.00 5.39 7.90
CA LYS A 62 -15.27 5.77 6.68
C LYS A 62 -14.87 4.53 5.85
N LEU A 63 -14.49 3.43 6.49
CA LEU A 63 -14.18 2.17 5.80
C LEU A 63 -15.41 1.58 5.12
N ALA A 64 -16.56 1.57 5.80
CA ALA A 64 -17.83 1.12 5.23
C ALA A 64 -18.27 2.00 4.04
N TRP A 65 -18.06 3.32 4.13
CA TRP A 65 -18.27 4.22 3.01
C TRP A 65 -17.38 3.87 1.80
N TRP A 66 -16.09 3.59 2.03
CA TRP A 66 -15.17 3.14 0.97
C TRP A 66 -15.59 1.83 0.34
N GLN A 67 -16.12 0.88 1.12
CA GLN A 67 -16.67 -0.37 0.57
C GLN A 67 -17.82 -0.09 -0.40
N GLN A 68 -18.73 0.81 -0.06
CA GLN A 68 -19.82 1.19 -0.96
C GLN A 68 -19.30 1.92 -2.21
N GLU A 69 -18.36 2.84 -2.05
CA GLU A 69 -17.76 3.57 -3.16
C GLU A 69 -17.09 2.62 -4.19
N LEU A 70 -16.33 1.61 -3.72
CA LEU A 70 -15.74 0.59 -4.59
C LEU A 70 -16.79 -0.30 -5.30
N ARG A 71 -17.91 -0.61 -4.63
CA ARG A 71 -19.04 -1.30 -5.26
C ARG A 71 -19.69 -0.42 -6.33
N ASP A 72 -19.81 0.88 -6.09
CA ASP A 72 -20.30 1.83 -7.07
C ASP A 72 -19.34 1.98 -8.27
N TRP A 73 -18.02 1.87 -8.07
CA TRP A 73 -17.05 1.83 -9.17
C TRP A 73 -17.24 0.62 -10.08
N SER A 74 -17.62 -0.53 -9.52
CA SER A 74 -17.98 -1.72 -10.32
C SER A 74 -19.13 -1.45 -11.30
N SER A 75 -19.98 -0.44 -11.01
CA SER A 75 -21.10 0.01 -11.83
C SER A 75 -20.87 1.38 -12.50
N GLN A 76 -19.64 1.92 -12.47
CA GLN A 76 -19.29 3.26 -13.00
C GLN A 76 -20.06 4.44 -12.42
N ARG A 77 -20.37 4.37 -11.11
CA ARG A 77 -21.09 5.42 -10.40
C ARG A 77 -20.22 6.12 -9.37
N SER A 78 -18.93 6.30 -9.68
CA SER A 78 -17.97 6.95 -8.78
C SER A 78 -18.42 8.36 -8.41
N ARG A 79 -18.30 8.68 -7.12
CA ARG A 79 -18.51 10.03 -6.58
C ARG A 79 -17.23 10.61 -6.01
N HIS A 80 -16.23 9.78 -5.74
CA HIS A 80 -14.95 10.17 -5.18
C HIS A 80 -14.00 10.78 -6.24
N PRO A 81 -13.20 11.81 -5.90
CA PRO A 81 -12.20 12.38 -6.81
C PRO A 81 -11.21 11.35 -7.38
N LEU A 82 -10.74 10.39 -6.58
CA LEU A 82 -9.85 9.31 -7.05
C LEU A 82 -10.50 8.41 -8.10
N GLY A 83 -11.80 8.21 -8.04
CA GLY A 83 -12.49 7.37 -9.01
C GLY A 83 -12.48 7.97 -10.42
N ARG A 84 -12.32 9.30 -10.59
CA ARG A 84 -12.13 9.89 -11.93
C ARG A 84 -10.92 9.34 -12.70
N VAL A 85 -9.93 8.81 -11.98
CA VAL A 85 -8.74 8.19 -12.55
C VAL A 85 -8.84 6.67 -12.52
N LEU A 86 -9.35 6.11 -11.42
CA LEU A 86 -9.36 4.66 -11.18
C LEU A 86 -10.56 3.94 -11.78
N GLU A 87 -11.78 4.45 -11.58
CA GLU A 87 -13.03 3.79 -12.01
C GLU A 87 -13.12 3.49 -13.51
N PRO A 88 -12.59 4.33 -14.44
CA PRO A 88 -12.58 4.01 -15.86
C PRO A 88 -11.90 2.66 -16.19
N VAL A 89 -11.03 2.15 -15.32
CA VAL A 89 -10.42 0.83 -15.49
C VAL A 89 -11.31 -0.26 -14.86
N ARG A 90 -11.62 -1.30 -15.63
CA ARG A 90 -12.46 -2.44 -15.21
C ARG A 90 -11.72 -3.44 -14.31
N ALA A 91 -11.20 -2.97 -13.18
CA ALA A 91 -10.56 -3.82 -12.19
C ALA A 91 -11.60 -4.53 -11.28
N PRO A 92 -11.22 -5.59 -10.53
CA PRO A 92 -12.11 -6.29 -9.59
C PRO A 92 -12.43 -5.46 -8.33
N TRP A 93 -13.10 -4.31 -8.51
CA TRP A 93 -13.42 -3.38 -7.43
C TRP A 93 -14.31 -3.97 -6.35
N SER A 94 -15.27 -4.83 -6.71
CA SER A 94 -16.12 -5.54 -5.74
C SER A 94 -15.32 -6.49 -4.84
N GLN A 95 -14.37 -7.24 -5.40
CA GLN A 95 -13.47 -8.09 -4.61
C GLN A 95 -12.63 -7.26 -3.64
N LEU A 96 -12.14 -6.09 -4.06
CA LEU A 96 -11.41 -5.18 -3.20
C LEU A 96 -12.30 -4.61 -2.07
N ALA A 97 -13.55 -4.27 -2.39
CA ALA A 97 -14.52 -3.83 -1.39
C ALA A 97 -14.75 -4.88 -0.31
N ASP A 98 -14.96 -6.14 -0.71
CA ASP A 98 -15.21 -7.25 0.21
C ASP A 98 -14.00 -7.56 1.11
N ALA A 99 -12.80 -7.15 0.71
CA ALA A 99 -11.57 -7.36 1.46
C ALA A 99 -11.24 -6.22 2.45
N LEU A 100 -11.91 -5.06 2.38
CA LEU A 100 -11.64 -3.92 3.26
C LEU A 100 -11.81 -4.17 4.77
N PRO A 101 -12.70 -5.07 5.26
CA PRO A 101 -12.75 -5.43 6.68
C PRO A 101 -11.41 -5.91 7.26
N ALA A 102 -10.45 -6.32 6.42
CA ALA A 102 -9.08 -6.63 6.84
C ALA A 102 -8.40 -5.47 7.58
N MET A 103 -8.75 -4.21 7.30
CA MET A 103 -8.18 -3.05 7.99
C MET A 103 -8.56 -3.02 9.47
N GLN A 104 -9.78 -3.45 9.80
CA GLN A 104 -10.25 -3.59 11.18
C GLN A 104 -9.58 -4.76 11.87
N ALA A 105 -9.52 -5.92 11.20
CA ALA A 105 -8.85 -7.10 11.72
C ALA A 105 -7.36 -6.85 12.02
N ALA A 106 -6.69 -6.11 11.13
CA ALA A 106 -5.30 -5.73 11.32
C ALA A 106 -5.07 -4.79 12.52
N ARG A 107 -6.11 -4.13 13.07
CA ARG A 107 -5.98 -3.31 14.29
C ARG A 107 -5.76 -4.12 15.56
N VAL A 108 -6.15 -5.38 15.56
CA VAL A 108 -5.99 -6.28 16.71
C VAL A 108 -4.52 -6.68 16.82
N GLN A 109 -3.97 -6.64 18.03
CA GLN A 109 -2.60 -7.09 18.28
C GLN A 109 -2.46 -8.57 17.87
N PRO A 110 -1.53 -8.91 16.96
CA PRO A 110 -1.45 -10.28 16.44
C PRO A 110 -0.79 -11.22 17.46
N GLN A 111 -1.10 -12.52 17.37
CA GLN A 111 -0.44 -13.54 18.21
C GLN A 111 0.89 -14.03 17.63
N SER A 112 1.09 -13.86 16.32
CA SER A 112 2.29 -14.30 15.61
C SER A 112 2.39 -13.60 14.25
N LEU A 113 3.54 -13.75 13.56
CA LEU A 113 3.69 -13.30 12.18
C LEU A 113 2.66 -13.92 11.24
N GLN A 114 2.41 -15.23 11.38
CA GLN A 114 1.43 -15.94 10.55
C GLN A 114 0.01 -15.43 10.78
N HIS A 115 -0.35 -15.13 12.03
CA HIS A 115 -1.65 -14.51 12.34
C HIS A 115 -1.78 -13.13 11.69
N ALA A 116 -0.75 -12.29 11.80
CA ALA A 116 -0.72 -10.96 11.20
C ALA A 116 -0.83 -11.00 9.66
N LEU A 117 -0.10 -11.90 9.01
CA LEU A 117 -0.18 -12.12 7.56
C LEU A 117 -1.55 -12.65 7.14
N GLY A 118 -2.11 -13.57 7.93
CA GLY A 118 -3.44 -14.13 7.70
C GLY A 118 -4.55 -13.08 7.74
N ALA A 119 -4.47 -12.12 8.67
CA ALA A 119 -5.44 -11.03 8.80
C ALA A 119 -5.49 -10.11 7.58
N LEU A 120 -4.38 -9.98 6.83
CA LEU A 120 -4.28 -9.13 5.65
C LEU A 120 -4.32 -9.90 4.32
N ARG A 121 -4.39 -11.24 4.34
CA ARG A 121 -4.25 -12.08 3.14
C ARG A 121 -5.26 -11.73 2.05
N THR A 122 -6.57 -11.74 2.37
CA THR A 122 -7.63 -11.47 1.40
C THR A 122 -7.52 -10.07 0.79
N PHE A 123 -7.12 -9.09 1.60
CA PHE A 123 -6.87 -7.73 1.14
C PHE A 123 -5.66 -7.65 0.20
N ALA A 124 -4.54 -8.27 0.58
CA ALA A 124 -3.35 -8.29 -0.23
C ALA A 124 -3.56 -9.00 -1.58
N GLU A 125 -4.34 -10.09 -1.61
CA GLU A 125 -4.75 -10.78 -2.83
C GLU A 125 -5.63 -9.89 -3.72
N ALA A 126 -6.61 -9.18 -3.13
CA ALA A 126 -7.46 -8.25 -3.88
C ALA A 126 -6.67 -7.06 -4.45
N VAL A 127 -5.70 -6.51 -3.70
CA VAL A 127 -4.77 -5.48 -4.18
C VAL A 127 -4.00 -5.99 -5.40
N VAL A 128 -3.41 -7.19 -5.31
CA VAL A 128 -2.67 -7.80 -6.43
C VAL A 128 -3.58 -8.01 -7.65
N ALA A 129 -4.82 -8.46 -7.45
CA ALA A 129 -5.78 -8.67 -8.51
C ALA A 129 -6.16 -7.37 -9.22
N VAL A 130 -6.36 -6.27 -8.46
CA VAL A 130 -6.63 -4.95 -9.03
C VAL A 130 -5.41 -4.42 -9.78
N GLU A 131 -4.22 -4.53 -9.21
CA GLU A 131 -2.98 -4.08 -9.85
C GLU A 131 -2.66 -4.83 -11.14
N ALA A 132 -3.06 -6.10 -11.24
CA ALA A 132 -2.91 -6.86 -12.47
C ALA A 132 -3.67 -6.21 -13.63
N VAL A 133 -4.88 -5.70 -13.36
CA VAL A 133 -5.68 -4.99 -14.36
C VAL A 133 -5.17 -3.56 -14.58
N LEU A 134 -4.93 -2.79 -13.50
CA LEU A 134 -4.50 -1.39 -13.60
C LEU A 134 -3.21 -1.22 -14.39
N PHE A 135 -2.28 -2.16 -14.25
CA PHE A 135 -0.94 -2.06 -14.82
C PHE A 135 -0.62 -3.12 -15.87
N ALA A 136 -1.66 -3.79 -16.39
CA ALA A 136 -1.55 -4.81 -17.45
C ALA A 136 -0.51 -5.91 -17.14
N ARG A 137 -0.45 -6.36 -15.90
CA ARG A 137 0.45 -7.45 -15.48
C ARG A 137 -0.18 -8.79 -15.86
N ALA A 138 0.53 -9.58 -16.66
CA ALA A 138 0.06 -10.90 -17.10
C ALA A 138 0.47 -12.02 -16.13
N ARG A 139 1.55 -11.82 -15.37
CA ARG A 139 2.07 -12.82 -14.45
C ARG A 139 1.34 -12.82 -13.11
N PRO A 140 1.22 -13.97 -12.43
CA PRO A 140 0.75 -14.02 -11.05
C PRO A 140 1.54 -13.06 -10.15
N GLY A 141 0.84 -12.47 -9.19
CA GLY A 141 1.45 -11.61 -8.18
C GLY A 141 1.59 -12.31 -6.83
N ASP A 142 2.47 -11.79 -5.99
CA ASP A 142 2.72 -12.27 -4.63
C ASP A 142 2.12 -11.32 -3.60
N ALA A 143 0.96 -11.72 -3.05
CA ALA A 143 0.25 -10.99 -2.00
C ALA A 143 1.07 -10.86 -0.71
N THR A 144 2.04 -11.74 -0.44
CA THR A 144 2.89 -11.68 0.76
C THR A 144 3.64 -10.35 0.83
N ALA A 145 4.14 -9.85 -0.30
CA ALA A 145 4.86 -8.58 -0.33
C ALA A 145 3.98 -7.39 0.08
N VAL A 146 2.71 -7.39 -0.33
CA VAL A 146 1.73 -6.38 0.07
C VAL A 146 1.43 -6.51 1.56
N ALA A 147 1.10 -7.71 2.04
CA ALA A 147 0.78 -7.93 3.45
C ALA A 147 1.93 -7.48 4.37
N VAL A 148 3.17 -7.87 4.09
CA VAL A 148 4.35 -7.47 4.88
C VAL A 148 4.57 -5.95 4.85
N GLN A 149 4.40 -5.31 3.69
CA GLN A 149 4.52 -3.85 3.56
C GLN A 149 3.48 -3.12 4.43
N TRP A 150 2.25 -3.61 4.46
CA TRP A 150 1.18 -3.08 5.28
C TRP A 150 1.43 -3.29 6.79
N LEU A 151 1.99 -4.44 7.17
CA LEU A 151 2.42 -4.68 8.55
C LEU A 151 3.58 -3.76 8.98
N ASP A 152 4.55 -3.45 8.10
CA ASP A 152 5.58 -2.46 8.39
C ASP A 152 4.98 -1.04 8.51
N ALA A 153 4.05 -0.67 7.63
CA ALA A 153 3.33 0.61 7.73
C ALA A 153 2.58 0.72 9.06
N ARG A 154 1.88 -0.35 9.47
CA ARG A 154 1.24 -0.45 10.78
C ARG A 154 2.23 -0.30 11.92
N GLN A 155 3.35 -1.03 11.89
CA GLN A 155 4.39 -0.95 12.91
C GLN A 155 4.95 0.46 13.11
N ARG A 156 5.04 1.25 12.04
CA ARG A 156 5.55 2.63 12.09
C ARG A 156 4.62 3.58 12.85
N VAL A 157 3.31 3.32 12.85
CA VAL A 157 2.31 4.20 13.47
C VAL A 157 1.84 3.67 14.81
N ALA A 158 1.49 2.39 14.89
CA ALA A 158 0.93 1.77 16.09
C ALA A 158 1.98 1.30 17.12
N GLY A 159 3.28 1.33 16.76
CA GLY A 159 4.36 0.94 17.66
C GLY A 159 4.20 -0.49 18.20
N ASP A 160 4.29 -0.66 19.51
CA ASP A 160 4.23 -1.98 20.16
C ASP A 160 2.88 -2.70 19.94
N GLY A 161 1.79 -1.96 19.69
CA GLY A 161 0.47 -2.53 19.40
C GLY A 161 0.35 -3.22 18.03
N ALA A 162 1.38 -3.11 17.19
CA ALA A 162 1.45 -3.80 15.90
C ALA A 162 2.22 -5.14 15.96
N ALA A 163 3.01 -5.35 17.01
CA ALA A 163 3.76 -6.58 17.23
C ALA A 163 3.02 -7.53 18.18
N PRO A 164 3.27 -8.85 18.12
CA PRO A 164 2.85 -9.76 19.18
C PRO A 164 3.37 -9.32 20.55
N GLY A 165 2.57 -9.49 21.60
CA GLY A 165 2.81 -8.89 22.91
C GLY A 165 4.11 -9.34 23.60
N ASP A 166 4.68 -10.47 23.20
CA ASP A 166 5.93 -11.03 23.69
C ASP A 166 7.15 -10.71 22.80
N ILE A 167 6.95 -9.99 21.69
CA ILE A 167 8.02 -9.70 20.71
C ILE A 167 8.38 -8.21 20.75
N ALA A 168 9.64 -7.94 21.08
CA ALA A 168 10.18 -6.58 21.03
C ALA A 168 10.17 -6.00 19.60
N THR A 169 9.89 -4.70 19.50
CA THR A 169 9.79 -3.97 18.21
C THR A 169 10.96 -4.25 17.22
N PRO A 170 12.25 -4.24 17.61
CA PRO A 170 13.33 -4.57 16.69
C PRO A 170 13.31 -6.01 16.16
N ALA A 171 12.91 -6.97 17.01
CA ALA A 171 12.79 -8.37 16.63
C ALA A 171 11.62 -8.57 15.66
N TRP A 172 10.48 -7.93 15.93
CA TRP A 172 9.32 -7.94 15.04
C TRP A 172 9.63 -7.34 13.67
N ARG A 173 10.27 -6.15 13.64
CA ARG A 173 10.71 -5.51 12.39
C ARG A 173 11.70 -6.37 11.60
N SER A 174 12.55 -7.12 12.29
CA SER A 174 13.46 -8.10 11.67
C SER A 174 12.70 -9.28 11.06
N GLN A 175 11.66 -9.80 11.73
CA GLN A 175 10.78 -10.84 11.19
C GLN A 175 10.05 -10.36 9.93
N LEU A 176 9.49 -9.13 9.95
CA LEU A 176 8.88 -8.51 8.77
C LEU A 176 9.88 -8.42 7.61
N LEU A 177 11.10 -7.93 7.85
CA LEU A 177 12.11 -7.82 6.80
C LEU A 177 12.53 -9.18 6.22
N GLN A 178 12.56 -10.23 7.05
CA GLN A 178 12.85 -11.60 6.62
C GLN A 178 11.71 -12.17 5.77
N ALA A 179 10.46 -11.91 6.14
CA ALA A 179 9.28 -12.30 5.37
C ALA A 179 9.10 -11.49 4.08
N TRP A 180 9.66 -10.27 4.00
CA TRP A 180 9.53 -9.41 2.82
C TRP A 180 10.35 -9.94 1.63
N PRO A 181 9.70 -10.39 0.53
CA PRO A 181 10.40 -10.98 -0.60
C PRO A 181 11.46 -10.04 -1.19
N ARG A 182 12.65 -10.57 -1.50
CA ARG A 182 13.72 -9.77 -2.14
C ARG A 182 13.44 -9.45 -3.61
N LYS A 183 12.79 -10.39 -4.30
CA LYS A 183 12.31 -10.26 -5.68
C LYS A 183 10.79 -10.31 -5.64
N VAL A 184 10.18 -9.13 -5.48
CA VAL A 184 8.74 -8.99 -5.32
C VAL A 184 8.04 -9.20 -6.66
N ALA A 185 7.06 -10.10 -6.70
CA ALA A 185 6.20 -10.32 -7.87
C ALA A 185 4.96 -9.42 -7.78
N LEU A 186 5.12 -8.11 -7.96
CA LEU A 186 4.01 -7.13 -8.04
C LEU A 186 4.05 -6.38 -9.37
N ALA A 187 2.99 -5.64 -9.68
CA ALA A 187 3.00 -4.72 -10.81
C ALA A 187 4.14 -3.70 -10.67
N ARG A 188 4.73 -3.28 -11.79
CA ARG A 188 5.93 -2.42 -11.81
C ARG A 188 5.86 -1.21 -10.87
N PRO A 189 4.79 -0.40 -10.83
CA PRO A 189 4.72 0.73 -9.91
C PRO A 189 4.82 0.31 -8.43
N HIS A 190 4.05 -0.70 -8.01
CA HIS A 190 4.07 -1.16 -6.62
C HIS A 190 5.37 -1.87 -6.28
N ARG A 191 5.98 -2.56 -7.25
CA ARG A 191 7.30 -3.19 -7.07
C ARG A 191 8.38 -2.15 -6.77
N VAL A 192 8.35 -0.99 -7.43
CA VAL A 192 9.22 0.16 -7.13
C VAL A 192 8.92 0.72 -5.73
N TRP A 193 7.65 0.96 -5.41
CA TRP A 193 7.25 1.45 -4.09
C TRP A 193 7.66 0.50 -2.95
N SER A 194 7.33 -0.79 -3.08
CA SER A 194 7.68 -1.85 -2.12
C SER A 194 9.19 -1.96 -1.91
N ARG A 195 9.99 -1.76 -2.97
CA ARG A 195 11.45 -1.73 -2.86
C ARG A 195 11.96 -0.58 -1.99
N LEU A 196 11.37 0.61 -2.11
CA LEU A 196 11.70 1.76 -1.28
C LEU A 196 11.25 1.57 0.16
N ALA A 197 10.02 1.09 0.38
CA ALA A 197 9.49 0.79 1.71
C ALA A 197 10.39 -0.23 2.45
N ARG A 198 10.74 -1.33 1.77
CA ARG A 198 11.67 -2.33 2.29
C ARG A 198 13.06 -1.74 2.58
N LEU A 199 13.55 -0.83 1.75
CA LEU A 199 14.83 -0.15 1.98
C LEU A 199 14.79 0.76 3.22
N ARG A 200 13.70 1.49 3.46
CA ARG A 200 13.51 2.27 4.69
C ARG A 200 13.64 1.36 5.92
N LEU A 201 12.91 0.25 5.94
CA LEU A 201 12.98 -0.75 7.02
C LEU A 201 14.40 -1.30 7.22
N GLN A 202 15.09 -1.67 6.15
CA GLN A 202 16.49 -2.15 6.22
C GLN A 202 17.44 -1.12 6.83
N ARG A 203 17.27 0.16 6.50
CA ARG A 203 18.15 1.23 6.98
C ARG A 203 17.90 1.53 8.44
N GLU A 204 16.65 1.58 8.86
CA GLU A 204 16.28 1.81 10.26
C GLU A 204 16.78 0.69 11.17
N LEU A 205 16.65 -0.58 10.75
CA LEU A 205 17.23 -1.71 11.47
C LEU A 205 18.76 -1.66 11.55
N ALA A 206 19.41 -1.00 10.60
CA ALA A 206 20.85 -0.76 10.61
C ALA A 206 21.25 0.53 11.36
N GLY A 207 20.32 1.17 12.08
CA GLY A 207 20.57 2.42 12.80
C GLY A 207 20.83 3.64 11.90
N LYS A 208 20.42 3.58 10.63
CA LYS A 208 20.60 4.66 9.64
C LYS A 208 19.29 5.44 9.44
N PRO A 209 19.35 6.69 8.97
CA PRO A 209 18.15 7.43 8.57
C PRO A 209 17.31 6.66 7.56
N ALA A 210 15.99 6.62 7.77
CA ALA A 210 15.05 5.84 6.96
C ALA A 210 15.16 6.17 5.46
N TYR A 211 15.20 7.47 5.15
CA TYR A 211 15.33 7.97 3.78
C TYR A 211 16.74 7.69 3.23
N PRO A 212 16.87 6.85 2.18
CA PRO A 212 18.14 6.61 1.51
C PRO A 212 18.60 7.85 0.73
N PRO A 213 19.91 8.05 0.52
CA PRO A 213 20.40 9.12 -0.34
C PRO A 213 19.95 8.93 -1.80
N PRO A 214 19.84 9.99 -2.62
CA PRO A 214 19.26 9.92 -3.97
C PRO A 214 19.91 8.88 -4.89
N MET A 215 21.23 8.72 -4.84
CA MET A 215 21.93 7.71 -5.64
C MET A 215 21.52 6.27 -5.29
N GLN A 216 21.26 5.99 -4.00
CA GLN A 216 20.72 4.70 -3.59
C GLN A 216 19.27 4.54 -4.03
N GLN A 217 18.45 5.59 -3.93
CA GLN A 217 17.08 5.58 -4.45
C GLN A 217 17.05 5.20 -5.94
N LEU A 218 17.83 5.89 -6.77
CA LEU A 218 17.93 5.63 -8.21
C LEU A 218 18.28 4.17 -8.52
N TRP A 219 19.33 3.64 -7.89
CA TRP A 219 19.75 2.25 -8.11
C TRP A 219 18.68 1.24 -7.68
N HIS A 220 18.01 1.50 -6.56
CA HIS A 220 16.93 0.63 -6.07
C HIS A 220 15.68 0.69 -6.96
N CYS A 221 15.30 1.88 -7.43
CA CYS A 221 14.16 2.07 -8.34
C CYS A 221 14.43 1.40 -9.69
N TRP A 222 15.63 1.60 -10.27
CA TRP A 222 16.06 0.93 -11.49
C TRP A 222 15.93 -0.59 -11.36
N ARG A 223 16.52 -1.16 -10.30
CA ARG A 223 16.51 -2.62 -10.07
C ARG A 223 15.10 -3.18 -9.88
N ALA A 224 14.19 -2.43 -9.26
CA ALA A 224 12.80 -2.85 -9.09
C ALA A 224 12.00 -2.76 -10.40
N ALA A 225 12.33 -1.80 -11.25
CA ALA A 225 11.67 -1.59 -12.54
C ALA A 225 12.13 -2.57 -13.62
N SER A 226 13.36 -3.10 -13.55
CA SER A 226 13.89 -4.09 -14.50
C SER A 226 13.26 -5.50 -14.40
N GLY A 227 12.35 -5.73 -13.44
CA GLY A 227 11.63 -7.00 -13.31
C GLY A 227 10.59 -7.20 -14.42
N ALA A 228 10.22 -8.46 -14.68
CA ALA A 228 9.22 -8.78 -15.68
C ALA A 228 7.78 -8.57 -15.16
N ASP A 229 6.96 -7.98 -16.02
CA ASP A 229 5.51 -7.83 -15.83
C ASP A 229 4.73 -9.02 -16.46
#